data_AF-A0A3G4VAC2-F1
#
_entry.id   AF-A0A3G4VAC2-F1
#
_cell.length_a   1.000
_cell.length_b   1.000
_cell.length_c   1.000
_cell.angle_alpha   90.00
_cell.angle_beta   90.00
_cell.angle_gamma   90.00
#
_symmetry.space_group_name_H-M   'P 1'
#
loop_
_entity.id
_entity.type
_entity.pdbx_description
1 polymer ?
#
loop_
_entity_poly.entity_id
_entity_poly.type
_entity_poly.pdbx_seq_one_letter_code
_entity_poly.pdbx_strand_id
1 'polypeptide(L)'
;MTKFAARLDQVAKDQTIFKQFGRGVERESLRYTDDGHLATTPHPEALGSALTNEYITTDFSESLLEFITPVSRDVDTLINQLSDIHHFTQTKLGNEKLWPLSMPCYVGSEDDIALAQYGSSNSGRMKTLYRQGLKHRYGSLMQIISGVHFNFSFPESFWDALFGEQDEKARQDAKSEAYFGLIRNYYRFGWLIPYFFGASPAICASFLQGKETKLPFEKVGGTLYLPKATSLRLSDLGYTNSAQSALKIGFNSLDQYLEGLNQAIHTPSEDFAKIGVKVDGEYRQLNDYVLQIENELYAPIRPKRVAQSGEKPSEALSRAGVEYIEVRSLDVNPFSPIGITADQIRFLDLFLTWCVLKDSEPMDNCELECWRENWNKVIVEGRQVGLELKIGCDGEVLDSQSWVKRVFVDLREIAKHMDAAHGGNEYQKVCDTLEAWNDDPELSISGRLLEKTKALGGLGKVGCELGKEYRQKNLDHQYHAYSSDLMETEVIRSVEVQKVIEASDKESFDDFLTNYFAYLTPERMQAINK
;
A
#
# COMPACT_ATOMS: atom_id res chain seq x y z
N MET A 1 21.12 -9.86 28.16
CA MET A 1 19.92 -9.99 27.31
C MET A 1 19.54 -8.59 26.85
N THR A 2 19.39 -8.34 25.55
CA THR A 2 18.95 -7.03 25.04
C THR A 2 17.47 -6.80 25.40
N LYS A 3 17.00 -5.55 25.40
CA LYS A 3 15.56 -5.25 25.61
C LYS A 3 14.67 -5.98 24.59
N PHE A 4 15.13 -6.06 23.34
CA PHE A 4 14.49 -6.86 22.30
C PHE A 4 14.35 -8.35 22.70
N ALA A 5 15.45 -9.01 23.07
CA ALA A 5 15.43 -10.42 23.45
C ALA A 5 14.51 -10.67 24.66
N ALA A 6 14.52 -9.77 25.66
CA ALA A 6 13.63 -9.89 26.82
C ALA A 6 12.14 -9.78 26.44
N ARG A 7 11.77 -8.85 25.54
CA ARG A 7 10.38 -8.73 25.05
C ARG A 7 9.98 -9.91 24.17
N LEU A 8 10.88 -10.40 23.32
CA LEU A 8 10.66 -11.60 22.51
C LEU A 8 10.41 -12.83 23.40
N ASP A 9 11.26 -13.06 24.40
CA ASP A 9 11.10 -14.15 25.37
C ASP A 9 9.78 -14.03 26.12
N GLN A 10 9.35 -12.81 26.46
CA GLN A 10 8.08 -12.57 27.14
C GLN A 10 6.87 -12.96 26.27
N VAL A 11 6.86 -12.58 24.99
CA VAL A 11 5.81 -12.99 24.03
C VAL A 11 5.89 -14.50 23.78
N ALA A 12 7.09 -15.04 23.59
CA ALA A 12 7.30 -16.44 23.24
C ALA A 12 6.97 -17.45 24.35
N LYS A 13 6.68 -16.99 25.58
CA LYS A 13 6.12 -17.84 26.65
C LYS A 13 4.82 -18.53 26.23
N ASP A 14 4.01 -17.86 25.42
CA ASP A 14 2.85 -18.45 24.74
C ASP A 14 3.08 -18.45 23.23
N GLN A 15 3.54 -19.59 22.71
CA GLN A 15 3.79 -19.75 21.27
C GLN A 15 2.53 -19.63 20.41
N THR A 16 1.33 -19.78 20.99
CA THR A 16 0.09 -19.69 20.20
C THR A 16 -0.18 -18.27 19.69
N ILE A 17 0.44 -17.25 20.30
CA ILE A 17 0.36 -15.85 19.88
C ILE A 17 0.77 -15.68 18.41
N PHE A 18 1.85 -16.36 17.98
CA PHE A 18 2.36 -16.26 16.60
C PHE A 18 1.41 -16.86 15.54
N LYS A 19 0.39 -17.62 15.95
CA LYS A 19 -0.66 -18.16 15.06
C LYS A 19 -1.87 -17.24 14.90
N GLN A 20 -1.94 -16.17 15.68
CA GLN A 20 -3.15 -15.35 15.79
C GLN A 20 -3.00 -13.98 15.12
N PHE A 21 -1.88 -13.72 14.46
CA PHE A 21 -1.64 -12.49 13.69
C PHE A 21 -2.71 -12.29 12.64
N GLY A 22 -3.33 -11.11 12.61
CA GLY A 22 -4.29 -10.73 11.58
C GLY A 22 -3.57 -10.18 10.36
N ARG A 23 -3.95 -10.65 9.16
CA ARG A 23 -3.37 -10.24 7.88
C ARG A 23 -4.46 -9.97 6.86
N GLY A 24 -4.30 -8.93 6.06
CA GLY A 24 -5.13 -8.67 4.89
C GLY A 24 -4.27 -8.15 3.74
N VAL A 25 -4.70 -8.38 2.50
CA VAL A 25 -4.00 -7.89 1.31
C VAL A 25 -4.97 -7.10 0.44
N GLU A 26 -4.53 -5.92 0.03
CA GLU A 26 -5.11 -5.17 -1.08
C GLU A 26 -4.13 -5.27 -2.26
N ARG A 27 -4.59 -5.71 -3.43
CA ARG A 27 -3.75 -5.84 -4.62
C ARG A 27 -4.38 -5.16 -5.82
N GLU A 28 -3.67 -4.18 -6.37
CA GLU A 28 -4.11 -3.41 -7.52
C GLU A 28 -3.61 -4.03 -8.84
N SER A 29 -4.42 -3.92 -9.89
CA SER A 29 -4.10 -4.42 -11.23
C SER A 29 -4.86 -3.68 -12.32
N LEU A 30 -4.14 -3.16 -13.30
CA LEU A 30 -4.78 -2.67 -14.53
C LEU A 30 -5.39 -3.82 -15.33
N ARG A 31 -6.57 -3.59 -15.89
CA ARG A 31 -7.12 -4.36 -17.01
C ARG A 31 -6.44 -3.89 -18.30
N TYR A 32 -6.03 -4.83 -19.13
CA TYR A 32 -5.35 -4.53 -20.39
C TYR A 32 -5.74 -5.52 -21.51
N THR A 33 -5.63 -5.08 -22.75
CA THR A 33 -6.01 -5.80 -23.97
C THR A 33 -4.88 -6.68 -24.52
N ASP A 34 -5.18 -7.55 -25.50
CA ASP A 34 -4.20 -8.48 -26.11
C ASP A 34 -2.94 -7.82 -26.70
N ASP A 35 -3.06 -6.58 -27.13
CA ASP A 35 -2.01 -5.75 -27.71
C ASP A 35 -1.20 -4.96 -26.66
N GLY A 36 -1.45 -5.17 -25.36
CA GLY A 36 -0.69 -4.54 -24.28
C GLY A 36 -1.14 -3.13 -23.90
N HIS A 37 -2.30 -2.68 -24.41
CA HIS A 37 -2.88 -1.37 -24.11
C HIS A 37 -3.81 -1.43 -22.90
N LEU A 38 -3.93 -0.30 -22.21
CA LEU A 38 -4.93 -0.12 -21.16
C LEU A 38 -6.34 -0.41 -21.69
N ALA A 39 -7.13 -1.20 -20.95
CA ALA A 39 -8.52 -1.43 -21.32
C ALA A 39 -9.35 -0.16 -21.05
N THR A 40 -10.14 0.26 -22.04
CA THR A 40 -11.03 1.44 -21.93
C THR A 40 -12.50 1.07 -21.72
N THR A 41 -12.80 -0.22 -21.55
CA THR A 41 -14.14 -0.69 -21.21
C THR A 41 -14.48 -0.32 -19.76
N PRO A 42 -15.76 -0.13 -19.41
CA PRO A 42 -16.18 0.08 -18.02
C PRO A 42 -15.83 -1.10 -17.10
N HIS A 43 -15.98 -0.90 -15.79
CA HIS A 43 -15.92 -2.00 -14.82
C HIS A 43 -16.91 -3.10 -15.25
N PRO A 44 -16.48 -4.36 -15.40
CA PRO A 44 -17.35 -5.41 -15.88
C PRO A 44 -18.56 -5.62 -14.97
N GLU A 45 -19.78 -5.55 -15.52
CA GLU A 45 -21.04 -5.77 -14.77
C GLU A 45 -21.07 -7.11 -14.03
N ALA A 46 -20.38 -8.13 -14.58
CA ALA A 46 -20.26 -9.45 -13.99
C ALA A 46 -19.36 -9.49 -12.74
N LEU A 47 -18.75 -8.38 -12.34
CA LEU A 47 -18.06 -8.18 -11.06
C LEU A 47 -18.93 -7.41 -10.05
N GLY A 48 -20.11 -6.95 -10.46
CA GLY A 48 -21.06 -6.25 -9.60
C GLY A 48 -20.77 -4.76 -9.47
N SER A 49 -20.98 -4.21 -8.28
CA SER A 49 -20.78 -2.80 -7.98
C SER A 49 -19.43 -2.57 -7.30
N ALA A 50 -18.52 -1.84 -7.96
CA ALA A 50 -17.26 -1.43 -7.35
C ALA A 50 -17.46 -0.57 -6.08
N LEU A 51 -18.61 0.11 -5.91
CA LEU A 51 -18.88 0.92 -4.72
C LEU A 51 -19.05 0.06 -3.45
N THR A 52 -19.58 -1.15 -3.59
CA THR A 52 -20.16 -1.92 -2.49
C THR A 52 -19.72 -3.37 -2.43
N ASN A 53 -19.03 -3.88 -3.45
CA ASN A 53 -18.48 -5.24 -3.47
C ASN A 53 -17.38 -5.38 -2.41
N GLU A 54 -17.43 -6.47 -1.63
CA GLU A 54 -16.53 -6.71 -0.49
C GLU A 54 -15.11 -7.16 -0.89
N TYR A 55 -14.94 -7.72 -2.10
CA TYR A 55 -13.69 -8.34 -2.53
C TYR A 55 -13.04 -7.65 -3.73
N ILE A 56 -13.84 -7.05 -4.61
CA ILE A 56 -13.40 -6.54 -5.92
C ILE A 56 -13.95 -5.13 -6.11
N THR A 57 -13.06 -4.15 -6.13
CA THR A 57 -13.41 -2.74 -6.39
C THR A 57 -12.47 -2.15 -7.45
N THR A 58 -12.51 -0.83 -7.61
CA THR A 58 -11.58 -0.06 -8.42
C THR A 58 -10.88 0.97 -7.54
N ASP A 59 -9.60 1.22 -7.82
CA ASP A 59 -8.90 2.37 -7.25
C ASP A 59 -9.10 3.60 -8.15
N PHE A 60 -8.06 4.28 -8.62
CA PHE A 60 -8.19 5.58 -9.28
C PHE A 60 -8.96 5.54 -10.61
N SER A 61 -8.66 4.56 -11.47
CA SER A 61 -9.24 4.45 -12.80
C SER A 61 -10.24 3.30 -12.88
N GLU A 62 -11.17 3.40 -13.82
CA GLU A 62 -12.18 2.37 -14.11
C GLU A 62 -11.55 1.02 -14.54
N SER A 63 -10.34 1.10 -15.09
CA SER A 63 -9.51 -0.04 -15.49
C SER A 63 -8.60 -0.56 -14.38
N LEU A 64 -8.42 0.16 -13.26
CA LEU A 64 -7.54 -0.22 -12.16
C LEU A 64 -8.36 -0.99 -11.12
N LEU A 65 -8.40 -2.31 -11.26
CA LEU A 65 -9.04 -3.19 -10.28
C LEU A 65 -8.22 -3.22 -8.99
N GLU A 66 -8.91 -3.36 -7.86
CA GLU A 66 -8.34 -3.58 -6.54
C GLU A 66 -9.01 -4.78 -5.89
N PHE A 67 -8.19 -5.76 -5.48
CA PHE A 67 -8.63 -6.99 -4.83
C PHE A 67 -8.35 -6.92 -3.34
N ILE A 68 -9.37 -7.11 -2.51
CA ILE A 68 -9.29 -6.94 -1.05
C ILE A 68 -9.65 -8.25 -0.39
N THR A 69 -8.73 -8.81 0.42
CA THR A 69 -9.03 -9.99 1.22
C THR A 69 -9.64 -9.59 2.56
N PRO A 70 -10.54 -10.40 3.14
CA PRO A 70 -10.87 -10.28 4.55
C PRO A 70 -9.63 -10.59 5.40
N VAL A 71 -9.69 -10.26 6.70
CA VAL A 71 -8.61 -10.57 7.64
C VAL A 71 -8.49 -12.08 7.82
N SER A 72 -7.29 -12.63 7.59
CA SER A 72 -6.93 -14.02 7.82
C SER A 72 -5.85 -14.15 8.89
N ARG A 73 -5.87 -15.27 9.62
CA ARG A 73 -4.82 -15.64 10.60
C ARG A 73 -3.81 -16.64 10.06
N ASP A 74 -4.14 -17.25 8.93
CA ASP A 74 -3.32 -18.25 8.25
C ASP A 74 -2.87 -17.72 6.89
N VAL A 75 -1.58 -17.94 6.58
CA VAL A 75 -0.95 -17.39 5.36
C VAL A 75 -1.47 -18.11 4.12
N ASP A 76 -1.68 -19.43 4.20
CA ASP A 76 -2.14 -20.20 3.03
C ASP A 76 -3.61 -19.86 2.72
N THR A 77 -4.43 -19.68 3.76
CA THR A 77 -5.80 -19.17 3.63
C THR A 77 -5.83 -17.80 2.96
N LEU A 78 -4.95 -16.87 3.36
CA LEU A 78 -4.85 -15.54 2.75
C LEU A 78 -4.47 -15.61 1.27
N ILE A 79 -3.49 -16.45 0.92
CA ILE A 79 -3.08 -16.68 -0.48
C ILE A 79 -4.21 -17.30 -1.30
N ASN A 80 -4.93 -18.28 -0.74
CA ASN A 80 -6.06 -18.93 -1.39
C ASN A 80 -7.23 -17.96 -1.61
N GLN A 81 -7.55 -17.11 -0.62
CA GLN A 81 -8.57 -16.06 -0.76
C GLN A 81 -8.22 -15.13 -1.93
N LEU A 82 -6.99 -14.61 -1.97
CA LEU A 82 -6.56 -13.70 -3.04
C LEU A 82 -6.54 -14.40 -4.41
N SER A 83 -6.15 -15.68 -4.46
CA SER A 83 -6.12 -16.49 -5.70
C SER A 83 -7.53 -16.74 -6.23
N ASP A 84 -8.48 -17.08 -5.35
CA ASP A 84 -9.87 -17.30 -5.71
C ASP A 84 -10.53 -16.01 -6.23
N ILE A 85 -10.20 -14.86 -5.66
CA ILE A 85 -10.64 -13.54 -6.16
C ILE A 85 -10.08 -13.30 -7.58
N HIS A 86 -8.78 -13.51 -7.79
CA HIS A 86 -8.15 -13.35 -9.12
C HIS A 86 -8.75 -14.31 -10.16
N HIS A 87 -8.98 -15.57 -9.76
CA HIS A 87 -9.64 -16.56 -10.61
C HIS A 87 -11.03 -16.09 -11.03
N PHE A 88 -11.90 -15.76 -10.06
CA PHE A 88 -13.24 -15.28 -10.35
C PHE A 88 -13.20 -14.08 -11.28
N THR A 89 -12.39 -13.06 -10.96
CA THR A 89 -12.26 -11.88 -11.80
C THR A 89 -11.86 -12.23 -13.22
N GLN A 90 -10.80 -13.03 -13.40
CA GLN A 90 -10.29 -13.35 -14.73
C GLN A 90 -11.31 -14.09 -15.60
N THR A 91 -12.23 -14.88 -15.01
CA THR A 91 -13.35 -15.51 -15.75
C THR A 91 -14.37 -14.50 -16.29
N LYS A 92 -14.43 -13.29 -15.73
CA LYS A 92 -15.38 -12.22 -16.10
C LYS A 92 -14.80 -11.15 -17.04
N LEU A 93 -13.51 -11.22 -17.35
CA LEU A 93 -12.82 -10.22 -18.18
C LEU A 93 -12.85 -10.48 -19.69
N GLY A 94 -13.42 -11.61 -20.13
CA GLY A 94 -13.41 -12.00 -21.54
C GLY A 94 -11.98 -12.12 -22.11
N ASN A 95 -11.61 -11.20 -23.02
CA ASN A 95 -10.28 -11.17 -23.64
C ASN A 95 -9.27 -10.28 -22.89
N GLU A 96 -9.74 -9.45 -21.96
CA GLU A 96 -8.87 -8.64 -21.11
C GLU A 96 -8.14 -9.48 -20.06
N LYS A 97 -7.08 -8.90 -19.51
CA LYS A 97 -6.16 -9.56 -18.57
C LYS A 97 -5.77 -8.62 -17.46
N LEU A 98 -5.24 -9.20 -16.39
CA LEU A 98 -4.66 -8.47 -15.28
C LEU A 98 -3.18 -8.16 -15.55
N TRP A 99 -2.80 -6.88 -15.53
CA TRP A 99 -1.42 -6.46 -15.69
C TRP A 99 -0.55 -6.91 -14.50
N PRO A 100 0.61 -7.56 -14.71
CA PRO A 100 1.35 -8.21 -13.64
C PRO A 100 2.45 -7.34 -13.01
N LEU A 101 2.59 -6.06 -13.38
CA LEU A 101 3.68 -5.19 -12.92
C LEU A 101 3.14 -3.94 -12.21
N SER A 102 3.92 -3.35 -11.30
CA SER A 102 3.58 -2.06 -10.68
C SER A 102 3.59 -0.90 -11.68
N MET A 103 4.62 -0.82 -12.52
CA MET A 103 4.66 0.17 -13.59
C MET A 103 3.69 -0.26 -14.69
N PRO A 104 2.84 0.64 -15.18
CA PRO A 104 1.67 0.24 -15.93
C PRO A 104 1.97 -0.19 -17.36
N CYS A 105 0.95 -0.77 -18.00
CA CYS A 105 0.94 -1.15 -19.40
C CYS A 105 1.03 0.08 -20.32
N TYR A 106 0.99 -0.14 -21.65
CA TYR A 106 1.04 0.97 -22.57
C TYR A 106 -0.23 1.82 -22.45
N VAL A 107 -0.04 3.12 -22.28
CA VAL A 107 -1.11 4.12 -22.25
C VAL A 107 -0.88 5.05 -23.44
N GLY A 108 -1.87 5.14 -24.33
CA GLY A 108 -1.79 5.97 -25.53
C GLY A 108 -1.84 7.45 -25.17
N SER A 109 -2.93 7.85 -24.52
CA SER A 109 -3.15 9.19 -23.98
C SER A 109 -3.54 9.13 -22.51
N GLU A 110 -3.22 10.19 -21.77
CA GLU A 110 -3.76 10.37 -20.41
C GLU A 110 -5.29 10.45 -20.40
N ASP A 111 -5.90 10.90 -21.50
CA ASP A 111 -7.35 10.95 -21.66
C ASP A 111 -7.99 9.57 -21.80
N ASP A 112 -7.22 8.52 -22.13
CA ASP A 112 -7.70 7.14 -22.18
C ASP A 112 -7.94 6.57 -20.77
N ILE A 113 -7.40 7.22 -19.73
CA ILE A 113 -7.56 6.82 -18.33
C ILE A 113 -8.89 7.35 -17.81
N ALA A 114 -9.94 6.56 -17.99
CA ALA A 114 -11.25 6.83 -17.41
C ALA A 114 -11.18 6.74 -15.87
N LEU A 115 -11.69 7.75 -15.17
CA LEU A 115 -11.80 7.72 -13.71
C LEU A 115 -12.79 6.64 -13.27
N ALA A 116 -12.55 6.05 -12.11
CA ALA A 116 -13.47 5.06 -11.56
C ALA A 116 -14.87 5.65 -11.32
N GLN A 117 -15.88 4.91 -11.75
CA GLN A 117 -17.29 5.27 -11.67
C GLN A 117 -17.98 4.48 -10.55
N TYR A 118 -18.70 5.17 -9.67
CA TYR A 118 -19.38 4.58 -8.52
C TYR A 118 -20.88 4.87 -8.47
N GLY A 119 -21.49 5.10 -9.64
CA GLY A 119 -22.92 5.38 -9.77
C GLY A 119 -23.33 6.80 -9.40
N SER A 120 -24.62 6.99 -9.14
CA SER A 120 -25.23 8.32 -8.99
C SER A 120 -25.39 8.78 -7.54
N SER A 121 -25.09 7.91 -6.57
CA SER A 121 -25.22 8.27 -5.16
C SER A 121 -24.25 9.39 -4.78
N ASN A 122 -24.58 10.19 -3.77
CA ASN A 122 -23.73 11.26 -3.30
C ASN A 122 -22.35 10.74 -2.86
N SER A 123 -22.31 9.60 -2.17
CA SER A 123 -21.06 8.94 -1.77
C SER A 123 -20.25 8.42 -2.98
N GLY A 124 -20.92 7.83 -3.98
CA GLY A 124 -20.29 7.38 -5.22
C GLY A 124 -19.73 8.55 -6.04
N ARG A 125 -20.53 9.59 -6.25
CA ARG A 125 -20.12 10.83 -6.94
C ARG A 125 -18.97 11.52 -6.24
N MET A 126 -18.95 11.55 -4.91
CA MET A 126 -17.84 12.10 -4.15
C MET A 126 -16.55 11.30 -4.36
N LYS A 127 -16.62 9.95 -4.40
CA LYS A 127 -15.45 9.10 -4.71
C LYS A 127 -14.89 9.34 -6.12
N THR A 128 -15.76 9.56 -7.11
CA THR A 128 -15.32 9.93 -8.47
C THR A 128 -14.77 11.36 -8.52
N LEU A 129 -15.40 12.32 -7.83
CA LEU A 129 -14.91 13.70 -7.73
C LEU A 129 -13.55 13.80 -7.03
N TYR A 130 -13.31 13.00 -6.00
CA TYR A 130 -11.99 12.90 -5.37
C TYR A 130 -10.90 12.55 -6.39
N ARG A 131 -11.16 11.56 -7.25
CA ARG A 131 -10.26 11.12 -8.33
C ARG A 131 -10.12 12.17 -9.42
N GLN A 132 -11.18 12.92 -9.73
CA GLN A 132 -11.11 14.08 -10.62
C GLN A 132 -10.12 15.12 -10.07
N GLY A 133 -10.15 15.38 -8.76
CA GLY A 133 -9.17 16.23 -8.10
C GLY A 133 -7.75 15.68 -8.21
N LEU A 134 -7.55 14.37 -7.97
CA LEU A 134 -6.22 13.74 -8.13
C LEU A 134 -5.70 13.86 -9.56
N LYS A 135 -6.56 13.68 -10.58
CA LYS A 135 -6.23 13.90 -12.00
C LYS A 135 -5.73 15.32 -12.23
N HIS A 136 -6.45 16.34 -11.76
CA HIS A 136 -6.03 17.72 -11.96
C HIS A 136 -4.77 18.11 -11.18
N ARG A 137 -4.58 17.56 -9.97
CA ARG A 137 -3.45 17.89 -9.10
C ARG A 137 -2.16 17.20 -9.52
N TYR A 138 -2.24 15.95 -9.96
CA TYR A 138 -1.07 15.07 -10.12
C TYR A 138 -0.93 14.42 -11.49
N GLY A 139 -1.97 14.50 -12.33
CA GLY A 139 -2.06 13.74 -13.56
C GLY A 139 -2.49 12.28 -13.33
N SER A 140 -3.07 11.69 -14.36
CA SER A 140 -3.69 10.36 -14.32
C SER A 140 -2.67 9.23 -14.44
N LEU A 141 -1.53 9.46 -15.12
CA LEU A 141 -0.50 8.43 -15.32
C LEU A 141 0.11 7.95 -14.00
N MET A 142 0.40 8.87 -13.08
CA MET A 142 0.92 8.52 -11.76
C MET A 142 -0.05 7.65 -10.98
N GLN A 143 -1.35 7.92 -11.14
CA GLN A 143 -2.42 7.31 -10.36
C GLN A 143 -2.78 5.88 -10.79
N ILE A 144 -2.26 5.41 -11.92
CA ILE A 144 -2.45 4.04 -12.40
C ILE A 144 -1.23 3.14 -12.15
N ILE A 145 -0.24 3.63 -11.38
CA ILE A 145 0.83 2.79 -10.85
C ILE A 145 0.24 1.92 -9.74
N SER A 146 0.30 0.60 -9.92
CA SER A 146 -0.31 -0.34 -8.98
C SER A 146 0.66 -0.80 -7.88
N GLY A 147 0.13 -1.04 -6.68
CA GLY A 147 0.86 -1.60 -5.55
C GLY A 147 0.21 -2.83 -4.92
N VAL A 148 0.81 -3.25 -3.81
CA VAL A 148 0.20 -4.17 -2.85
C VAL A 148 0.20 -3.50 -1.49
N HIS A 149 -0.94 -3.46 -0.80
CA HIS A 149 -1.00 -3.08 0.60
C HIS A 149 -1.11 -4.32 1.47
N PHE A 150 -0.25 -4.41 2.49
CA PHE A 150 -0.28 -5.47 3.48
C PHE A 150 -0.76 -4.93 4.80
N ASN A 151 -1.95 -5.36 5.19
CA ASN A 151 -2.61 -5.00 6.44
C ASN A 151 -2.22 -6.02 7.52
N PHE A 152 -1.76 -5.55 8.67
CA PHE A 152 -1.25 -6.42 9.74
C PHE A 152 -1.68 -5.96 11.14
N SER A 153 -2.10 -6.92 11.97
CA SER A 153 -2.39 -6.68 13.39
C SER A 153 -1.87 -7.78 14.31
N PHE A 154 -1.43 -7.37 15.49
CA PHE A 154 -1.13 -8.30 16.57
C PHE A 154 -2.41 -8.64 17.36
N PRO A 155 -2.57 -9.90 17.82
CA PRO A 155 -3.72 -10.31 18.63
C PRO A 155 -3.67 -9.68 20.03
N GLU A 156 -4.81 -9.65 20.73
CA GLU A 156 -4.85 -9.15 22.13
C GLU A 156 -3.87 -9.89 23.05
N SER A 157 -3.71 -11.20 22.85
CA SER A 157 -2.75 -12.04 23.58
C SER A 157 -1.30 -11.55 23.46
N PHE A 158 -0.92 -10.91 22.35
CA PHE A 158 0.40 -10.30 22.18
C PHE A 158 0.58 -9.09 23.10
N TRP A 159 -0.45 -8.24 23.21
CA TRP A 159 -0.45 -7.06 24.08
C TRP A 159 -0.54 -7.44 25.55
N ASP A 160 -1.36 -8.44 25.88
CA ASP A 160 -1.42 -9.05 27.21
C ASP A 160 -0.04 -9.55 27.63
N ALA A 161 0.67 -10.25 26.74
CA ALA A 161 2.00 -10.75 27.02
C ALA A 161 2.99 -9.62 27.32
N LEU A 162 3.00 -8.52 26.54
CA LEU A 162 3.95 -7.41 26.70
C LEU A 162 3.66 -6.51 27.90
N PHE A 163 2.39 -6.17 28.12
CA PHE A 163 2.00 -5.12 29.07
C PHE A 163 1.25 -5.63 30.30
N GLY A 164 0.89 -6.92 30.34
CA GLY A 164 0.06 -7.50 31.38
C GLY A 164 -1.41 -7.10 31.28
N GLU A 165 -2.16 -7.37 32.34
CA GLU A 165 -3.53 -6.90 32.49
C GLU A 165 -3.57 -5.38 32.67
N GLN A 166 -4.42 -4.72 31.88
CA GLN A 166 -4.64 -3.29 31.88
C GLN A 166 -6.14 -3.03 31.76
N ASP A 167 -6.62 -1.88 32.23
CA ASP A 167 -7.96 -1.42 31.86
C ASP A 167 -8.03 -1.05 30.37
N GLU A 168 -9.25 -0.88 29.85
CA GLU A 168 -9.51 -0.66 28.43
C GLU A 168 -8.78 0.57 27.87
N LYS A 169 -8.75 1.69 28.63
CA LYS A 169 -8.13 2.93 28.17
C LYS A 169 -6.60 2.82 28.17
N ALA A 170 -6.03 2.30 29.25
CA ALA A 170 -4.60 2.06 29.34
C ALA A 170 -4.13 1.05 28.27
N ARG A 171 -4.94 0.02 27.96
CA ARG A 171 -4.67 -0.93 26.87
C ARG A 171 -4.70 -0.24 25.51
N GLN A 172 -5.70 0.59 25.23
CA GLN A 172 -5.79 1.34 23.97
C GLN A 172 -4.57 2.25 23.76
N ASP A 173 -4.16 2.96 24.81
CA ASP A 173 -3.03 3.88 24.76
C ASP A 173 -1.70 3.13 24.57
N ALA A 174 -1.48 2.04 25.32
CA ALA A 174 -0.29 1.20 25.18
C ALA A 174 -0.17 0.55 23.80
N LYS A 175 -1.29 0.06 23.23
CA LYS A 175 -1.33 -0.47 21.86
C LYS A 175 -0.98 0.59 20.83
N SER A 176 -1.57 1.78 20.95
CA SER A 176 -1.30 2.88 20.02
C SER A 176 0.16 3.32 20.11
N GLU A 177 0.70 3.47 21.32
CA GLU A 177 2.12 3.78 21.54
C GLU A 177 3.05 2.73 20.90
N ALA A 178 2.74 1.43 21.09
CA ALA A 178 3.51 0.34 20.50
C ALA A 178 3.48 0.36 18.96
N TYR A 179 2.30 0.59 18.36
CA TYR A 179 2.19 0.73 16.90
C TYR A 179 2.92 1.96 16.36
N PHE A 180 2.93 3.09 17.06
CA PHE A 180 3.77 4.23 16.67
C PHE A 180 5.26 3.94 16.84
N GLY A 181 5.65 3.17 17.86
CA GLY A 181 6.99 2.60 17.98
C GLY A 181 7.38 1.75 16.76
N LEU A 182 6.49 0.86 16.32
CA LEU A 182 6.63 0.07 15.10
C LEU A 182 6.78 0.98 13.87
N ILE A 183 5.92 1.99 13.70
CA ILE A 183 5.96 2.91 12.55
C ILE A 183 7.31 3.65 12.48
N ARG A 184 7.81 4.16 13.60
CA ARG A 184 9.14 4.80 13.64
C ARG A 184 10.25 3.82 13.24
N ASN A 185 10.20 2.57 13.71
CA ASN A 185 11.16 1.55 13.28
C ASN A 185 10.98 1.16 11.80
N TYR A 186 9.76 1.18 11.28
CA TYR A 186 9.50 1.00 9.87
C TYR A 186 10.14 2.11 9.03
N TYR A 187 10.10 3.37 9.46
CA TYR A 187 10.84 4.44 8.76
C TYR A 187 12.36 4.21 8.78
N ARG A 188 12.91 3.70 9.90
CA ARG A 188 14.35 3.42 10.04
C ARG A 188 14.84 2.26 9.18
N PHE A 189 14.05 1.19 9.07
CA PHE A 189 14.51 -0.10 8.54
C PHE A 189 13.67 -0.63 7.36
N GLY A 190 12.53 0.01 7.06
CA GLY A 190 11.59 -0.48 6.04
C GLY A 190 12.13 -0.41 4.62
N TRP A 191 13.27 0.26 4.39
CA TRP A 191 14.01 0.18 3.12
C TRP A 191 14.40 -1.26 2.75
N LEU A 192 14.40 -2.20 3.71
CA LEU A 192 14.54 -3.63 3.44
C LEU A 192 13.46 -4.17 2.49
N ILE A 193 12.26 -3.58 2.51
CA ILE A 193 11.14 -3.99 1.65
C ILE A 193 11.44 -3.70 0.17
N PRO A 194 11.72 -2.45 -0.26
CA PRO A 194 12.15 -2.22 -1.64
C PRO A 194 13.47 -2.91 -1.97
N TYR A 195 14.41 -3.07 -1.03
CA TYR A 195 15.65 -3.81 -1.27
C TYR A 195 15.40 -5.25 -1.77
N PHE A 196 14.60 -6.03 -1.05
CA PHE A 196 14.32 -7.42 -1.44
C PHE A 196 13.21 -7.55 -2.49
N PHE A 197 12.15 -6.75 -2.34
CA PHE A 197 10.87 -6.95 -3.03
C PHE A 197 10.49 -5.80 -3.97
N GLY A 198 11.33 -4.78 -4.11
CA GLY A 198 11.16 -3.78 -5.16
C GLY A 198 11.12 -4.46 -6.53
N ALA A 199 10.14 -4.08 -7.35
CA ALA A 199 9.83 -4.73 -8.61
C ALA A 199 9.53 -3.72 -9.71
N SER A 200 10.15 -2.54 -9.63
CA SER A 200 9.99 -1.48 -10.60
C SER A 200 11.32 -0.77 -10.91
N PRO A 201 12.39 -1.48 -11.32
CA PRO A 201 13.69 -0.87 -11.66
C PRO A 201 13.66 -0.08 -12.97
N ALA A 202 12.56 -0.18 -13.72
CA ALA A 202 12.38 0.33 -15.06
C ALA A 202 10.99 0.93 -15.23
N ILE A 203 10.85 1.89 -16.15
CA ILE A 203 9.63 2.63 -16.44
C ILE A 203 9.51 2.89 -17.96
N CYS A 204 8.31 3.08 -18.48
CA CYS A 204 8.14 3.49 -19.88
C CYS A 204 8.60 4.94 -20.05
N ALA A 205 9.26 5.28 -21.16
CA ALA A 205 9.68 6.66 -21.43
C ALA A 205 8.50 7.65 -21.47
N SER A 206 7.28 7.20 -21.81
CA SER A 206 6.07 8.03 -21.79
C SER A 206 5.71 8.56 -20.41
N PHE A 207 6.12 7.88 -19.33
CA PHE A 207 5.86 8.31 -17.95
C PHE A 207 6.56 9.61 -17.57
N LEU A 208 7.69 9.92 -18.21
CA LEU A 208 8.37 11.16 -17.93
C LEU A 208 7.60 12.36 -18.51
N GLN A 209 6.69 12.18 -19.48
CA GLN A 209 5.94 13.26 -20.14
C GLN A 209 6.82 14.46 -20.55
N GLY A 210 8.08 14.23 -20.90
CA GLY A 210 9.05 15.28 -21.24
C GLY A 210 9.69 16.01 -20.04
N LYS A 211 9.39 15.63 -18.80
CA LYS A 211 10.09 16.11 -17.59
C LYS A 211 11.55 15.69 -17.63
N GLU A 212 12.45 16.66 -17.48
CA GLU A 212 13.88 16.39 -17.31
C GLU A 212 14.14 15.76 -15.94
N THR A 213 15.00 14.74 -15.92
CA THR A 213 15.42 14.07 -14.69
C THR A 213 16.94 14.04 -14.63
N LYS A 214 17.48 14.20 -13.41
CA LYS A 214 18.92 14.08 -13.14
C LYS A 214 19.36 12.62 -12.99
N LEU A 215 18.42 11.69 -12.93
CA LEU A 215 18.71 10.27 -12.77
C LEU A 215 19.37 9.72 -14.05
N PRO A 216 20.47 8.95 -13.94
CA PRO A 216 21.25 8.48 -15.08
C PRO A 216 20.59 7.26 -15.74
N PHE A 217 19.43 7.47 -16.36
CA PHE A 217 18.68 6.40 -17.02
C PHE A 217 19.46 5.79 -18.19
N GLU A 218 19.53 4.47 -18.19
CA GLU A 218 19.82 3.68 -19.38
C GLU A 218 18.52 3.33 -20.11
N LYS A 219 18.62 2.86 -21.35
CA LYS A 219 17.47 2.60 -22.21
C LYS A 219 17.55 1.25 -22.90
N VAL A 220 16.42 0.56 -22.95
CA VAL A 220 16.20 -0.63 -23.79
C VAL A 220 14.84 -0.52 -24.47
N GLY A 221 14.83 -0.44 -25.81
CA GLY A 221 13.59 -0.17 -26.55
C GLY A 221 12.94 1.16 -26.12
N GLY A 222 11.66 1.13 -25.75
CA GLY A 222 10.92 2.28 -25.19
C GLY A 222 11.01 2.41 -23.66
N THR A 223 11.78 1.55 -22.99
CA THR A 223 11.89 1.49 -21.53
C THR A 223 13.15 2.18 -21.04
N LEU A 224 13.01 3.00 -20.00
CA LEU A 224 14.09 3.60 -19.23
C LEU A 224 14.30 2.80 -17.96
N TYR A 225 15.55 2.61 -17.53
CA TYR A 225 15.84 1.93 -16.26
C TYR A 225 17.09 2.49 -15.58
N LEU A 226 17.20 2.28 -14.28
CA LEU A 226 18.43 2.49 -13.53
C LEU A 226 19.09 1.14 -13.25
N PRO A 227 20.40 0.95 -13.54
CA PRO A 227 21.05 -0.36 -13.50
C PRO A 227 20.93 -1.08 -12.16
N LYS A 228 20.87 -0.32 -11.06
CA LYS A 228 20.85 -0.83 -9.67
C LYS A 228 19.60 -0.43 -8.87
N ALA A 229 18.61 0.19 -9.52
CA ALA A 229 17.35 0.52 -8.84
C ALA A 229 16.58 -0.73 -8.43
N THR A 230 15.74 -0.52 -7.42
CA THR A 230 14.85 -1.54 -6.87
C THR A 230 13.38 -1.20 -7.15
N SER A 231 12.90 -0.05 -6.69
CA SER A 231 11.50 0.36 -6.80
C SER A 231 11.34 1.84 -7.19
N LEU A 232 11.36 2.14 -8.49
CA LEU A 232 11.05 3.50 -8.97
C LEU A 232 9.62 3.92 -8.64
N ARG A 233 8.71 2.98 -8.34
CA ARG A 233 7.36 3.28 -7.84
C ARG A 233 7.40 4.12 -6.56
N LEU A 234 8.40 3.93 -5.71
CA LEU A 234 8.56 4.69 -4.47
C LEU A 234 9.43 5.96 -4.64
N SER A 235 9.94 6.22 -5.84
CA SER A 235 10.74 7.43 -6.13
C SER A 235 9.86 8.65 -6.44
N ASP A 236 10.47 9.81 -6.58
CA ASP A 236 9.85 11.05 -7.07
C ASP A 236 9.29 10.98 -8.50
N LEU A 237 9.62 9.92 -9.25
CA LEU A 237 9.03 9.63 -10.55
C LEU A 237 7.81 8.70 -10.48
N GLY A 238 7.61 8.07 -9.32
CA GLY A 238 6.53 7.14 -9.05
C GLY A 238 5.42 7.82 -8.27
N TYR A 239 5.00 7.18 -7.19
CA TYR A 239 3.82 7.53 -6.41
C TYR A 239 4.16 8.40 -5.19
N THR A 240 4.94 9.47 -5.39
CA THR A 240 5.24 10.48 -4.36
C THR A 240 4.88 11.89 -4.87
N ASN A 241 4.56 12.80 -3.95
CA ASN A 241 4.07 14.12 -4.29
C ASN A 241 4.81 15.20 -3.50
N SER A 242 5.44 16.14 -4.22
CA SER A 242 6.18 17.26 -3.64
C SER A 242 5.30 18.24 -2.87
N ALA A 243 4.01 18.36 -3.16
CA ALA A 243 3.11 19.20 -2.37
C ALA A 243 2.96 18.70 -0.93
N GLN A 244 3.19 17.39 -0.71
CA GLN A 244 3.11 16.77 0.62
C GLN A 244 4.46 16.71 1.34
N SER A 245 5.59 16.95 0.66
CA SER A 245 6.91 16.89 1.30
C SER A 245 7.09 17.97 2.39
N ALA A 246 6.31 19.06 2.30
CA ALA A 246 6.26 20.11 3.32
C ALA A 246 5.41 19.74 4.55
N LEU A 247 4.60 18.67 4.48
CA LEU A 247 3.76 18.24 5.60
C LEU A 247 4.63 17.62 6.70
N LYS A 248 4.57 18.23 7.90
CA LYS A 248 5.29 17.79 9.09
C LYS A 248 4.39 16.93 9.97
N ILE A 249 4.06 15.73 9.51
CA ILE A 249 3.28 14.77 10.28
C ILE A 249 4.23 13.92 11.13
N GLY A 250 4.10 14.02 12.45
CA GLY A 250 4.92 13.27 13.39
C GLY A 250 4.38 11.87 13.69
N PHE A 251 5.28 10.97 14.11
CA PHE A 251 4.97 9.57 14.43
C PHE A 251 5.38 9.19 15.87
N ASN A 252 5.46 10.15 16.78
CA ASN A 252 5.82 9.86 18.18
C ASN A 252 4.63 9.40 19.02
N SER A 253 3.42 9.90 18.72
CA SER A 253 2.18 9.51 19.39
C SER A 253 0.97 9.63 18.44
N LEU A 254 -0.14 9.03 18.85
CA LEU A 254 -1.42 9.15 18.16
C LEU A 254 -1.87 10.61 18.05
N ASP A 255 -1.81 11.36 19.16
CA ASP A 255 -2.23 12.76 19.19
C ASP A 255 -1.40 13.63 18.23
N GLN A 256 -0.07 13.44 18.21
CA GLN A 256 0.80 14.17 17.30
C GLN A 256 0.47 13.87 15.83
N TYR A 257 0.20 12.61 15.51
CA TYR A 257 -0.17 12.20 14.16
C TYR A 257 -1.52 12.82 13.74
N LEU A 258 -2.52 12.75 14.62
CA LEU A 258 -3.85 13.31 14.36
C LEU A 258 -3.81 14.83 14.23
N GLU A 259 -3.03 15.53 15.05
CA GLU A 259 -2.82 16.97 14.95
C GLU A 259 -2.19 17.34 13.59
N GLY A 260 -1.12 16.64 13.19
CA GLY A 260 -0.45 16.88 11.91
C GLY A 260 -1.34 16.59 10.70
N LEU A 261 -2.09 15.49 10.74
CA LEU A 261 -3.05 15.14 9.68
C LEU A 261 -4.20 16.16 9.60
N ASN A 262 -4.72 16.58 10.76
CA ASN A 262 -5.78 17.58 10.84
C ASN A 262 -5.29 18.93 10.29
N GLN A 263 -4.07 19.35 10.62
CA GLN A 263 -3.47 20.54 10.04
C GLN A 263 -3.34 20.42 8.51
N ALA A 264 -2.89 19.27 7.99
CA ALA A 264 -2.71 19.04 6.56
C ALA A 264 -4.03 19.17 5.77
N ILE A 265 -5.12 18.59 6.28
CA ILE A 265 -6.44 18.67 5.64
C ILE A 265 -7.13 20.05 5.83
N HIS A 266 -6.54 20.99 6.58
CA HIS A 266 -7.04 22.37 6.72
C HIS A 266 -6.11 23.42 6.09
N THR A 267 -5.00 23.00 5.47
CA THR A 267 -4.02 23.93 4.90
C THR A 267 -4.36 24.22 3.44
N PRO A 268 -4.72 25.47 3.06
CA PRO A 268 -4.94 25.84 1.67
C PRO A 268 -3.67 25.71 0.81
N SER A 269 -3.82 25.36 -0.46
CA SER A 269 -2.74 25.29 -1.44
C SER A 269 -2.94 26.34 -2.53
N GLU A 270 -1.98 27.25 -2.68
CA GLU A 270 -2.03 28.26 -3.75
C GLU A 270 -2.07 27.64 -5.15
N ASP A 271 -1.40 26.50 -5.34
CA ASP A 271 -1.38 25.80 -6.63
C ASP A 271 -2.70 25.10 -6.92
N PHE A 272 -3.34 24.51 -5.91
CA PHE A 272 -4.63 23.85 -6.10
C PHE A 272 -5.78 24.85 -6.19
N ALA A 273 -5.67 26.02 -5.56
CA ALA A 273 -6.63 27.12 -5.72
C ALA A 273 -6.74 27.59 -7.18
N LYS A 274 -5.62 27.60 -7.93
CA LYS A 274 -5.59 27.99 -9.37
C LYS A 274 -6.40 27.04 -10.27
N ILE A 275 -6.59 25.78 -9.86
CA ILE A 275 -7.41 24.80 -10.60
C ILE A 275 -8.90 25.20 -10.51
N GLY A 276 -9.29 25.79 -9.37
CA GLY A 276 -10.68 26.06 -8.96
C GLY A 276 -11.36 24.81 -8.39
N VAL A 277 -12.29 25.00 -7.44
CA VAL A 277 -13.09 23.90 -6.87
C VAL A 277 -14.28 23.57 -7.78
N LYS A 278 -15.06 24.59 -8.15
CA LYS A 278 -16.18 24.52 -9.10
C LYS A 278 -16.01 25.61 -10.15
N VAL A 279 -15.89 25.23 -11.42
CA VAL A 279 -15.63 26.15 -12.54
C VAL A 279 -16.67 25.90 -13.61
N ASP A 280 -17.35 26.96 -14.06
CA ASP A 280 -18.43 26.89 -15.04
C ASP A 280 -19.56 25.91 -14.66
N GLY A 281 -19.82 25.76 -13.35
CA GLY A 281 -20.84 24.87 -12.80
C GLY A 281 -20.38 23.44 -12.52
N GLU A 282 -19.19 23.05 -12.97
CA GLU A 282 -18.64 21.70 -12.83
C GLU A 282 -17.56 21.62 -11.74
N TYR A 283 -17.62 20.58 -10.91
CA TYR A 283 -16.60 20.36 -9.89
C TYR A 283 -15.33 19.76 -10.50
N ARG A 284 -14.17 20.30 -10.10
CA ARG A 284 -12.84 19.81 -10.50
C ARG A 284 -12.10 19.09 -9.37
N GLN A 285 -12.44 19.39 -8.12
CA GLN A 285 -11.84 18.80 -6.93
C GLN A 285 -12.77 19.02 -5.74
N LEU A 286 -12.54 18.32 -4.63
CA LEU A 286 -13.37 18.45 -3.42
C LEU A 286 -13.14 19.77 -2.67
N ASN A 287 -11.89 20.22 -2.63
CA ASN A 287 -11.45 21.50 -2.05
C ASN A 287 -10.11 21.92 -2.70
N ASP A 288 -9.55 23.05 -2.28
CA ASP A 288 -8.25 23.58 -2.72
C ASP A 288 -7.16 23.46 -1.65
N TYR A 289 -7.34 22.57 -0.68
CA TYR A 289 -6.38 22.32 0.40
C TYR A 289 -5.32 21.31 -0.02
N VAL A 290 -4.18 21.28 0.69
CA VAL A 290 -3.04 20.38 0.41
C VAL A 290 -3.50 18.92 0.27
N LEU A 291 -4.47 18.50 1.09
CA LEU A 291 -5.16 17.22 0.96
C LEU A 291 -6.67 17.46 0.77
N GLN A 292 -7.30 16.80 -0.20
CA GLN A 292 -8.76 16.83 -0.32
C GLN A 292 -9.44 16.13 0.86
N ILE A 293 -8.91 14.95 1.20
CA ILE A 293 -9.33 14.09 2.30
C ILE A 293 -8.09 13.34 2.83
N GLU A 294 -8.21 12.75 4.01
CA GLU A 294 -7.12 12.04 4.70
C GLU A 294 -6.48 10.92 3.85
N ASN A 295 -7.27 10.26 2.99
CA ASN A 295 -6.81 9.20 2.10
C ASN A 295 -5.73 9.65 1.09
N GLU A 296 -5.65 10.97 0.81
CA GLU A 296 -4.67 11.54 -0.11
C GLU A 296 -3.24 11.60 0.46
N LEU A 297 -3.06 11.39 1.77
CA LEU A 297 -1.73 11.41 2.41
C LEU A 297 -0.87 10.23 1.98
N TYR A 298 0.06 10.43 1.04
CA TYR A 298 0.97 9.37 0.61
C TYR A 298 1.98 9.06 1.72
N ALA A 299 1.92 7.83 2.25
CA ALA A 299 2.82 7.34 3.28
C ALA A 299 3.16 5.87 3.02
N PRO A 300 4.41 5.42 3.28
CA PRO A 300 4.82 4.05 3.05
C PRO A 300 4.25 3.07 4.09
N ILE A 301 3.73 3.58 5.21
CA ILE A 301 2.99 2.86 6.25
C ILE A 301 1.95 3.79 6.88
N ARG A 302 0.77 3.28 7.24
CA ARG A 302 -0.28 4.07 7.92
C ARG A 302 -0.84 3.34 9.15
N PRO A 303 -1.12 4.06 10.26
CA PRO A 303 -1.94 3.53 11.35
C PRO A 303 -3.42 3.49 10.91
N LYS A 304 -4.14 2.43 11.29
CA LYS A 304 -5.52 2.22 10.84
C LYS A 304 -6.42 1.70 11.96
N ARG A 305 -7.71 2.00 11.80
CA ARG A 305 -8.84 1.50 12.57
C ARG A 305 -9.99 1.28 11.59
N VAL A 306 -10.76 0.21 11.75
CA VAL A 306 -12.01 0.06 10.99
C VAL A 306 -12.97 1.18 11.38
N ALA A 307 -13.35 2.00 10.40
CA ALA A 307 -14.27 3.12 10.59
C ALA A 307 -15.72 2.62 10.62
N GLN A 308 -16.55 3.27 11.45
CA GLN A 308 -18.00 3.11 11.41
C GLN A 308 -18.58 3.81 10.17
N SER A 309 -19.83 3.49 9.80
CA SER A 309 -20.48 4.14 8.65
C SER A 309 -20.53 5.66 8.84
N GLY A 310 -19.92 6.39 7.89
CA GLY A 310 -19.83 7.85 7.91
C GLY A 310 -18.71 8.43 8.80
N GLU A 311 -17.95 7.58 9.50
CA GLU A 311 -16.81 7.98 10.32
C GLU A 311 -15.56 8.15 9.43
N LYS A 312 -14.79 9.23 9.64
CA LYS A 312 -13.52 9.44 8.94
C LYS A 312 -12.39 8.60 9.56
N PRO A 313 -11.32 8.27 8.82
CA PRO A 313 -10.21 7.51 9.37
C PRO A 313 -9.58 8.12 10.63
N SER A 314 -9.41 9.44 10.70
CA SER A 314 -8.89 10.16 11.85
C SER A 314 -9.82 10.11 13.06
N GLU A 315 -11.14 10.16 12.84
CA GLU A 315 -12.16 10.02 13.88
C GLU A 315 -12.14 8.61 14.47
N ALA A 316 -12.04 7.59 13.62
CA ALA A 316 -11.93 6.19 14.06
C ALA A 316 -10.67 5.96 14.92
N LEU A 317 -9.54 6.51 14.50
CA LEU A 317 -8.28 6.49 15.25
C LEU A 317 -8.39 7.26 16.58
N SER A 318 -8.97 8.46 16.57
CA SER A 318 -9.17 9.27 17.78
C SER A 318 -10.09 8.57 18.78
N ARG A 319 -11.13 7.88 18.30
CA ARG A 319 -12.10 7.18 19.13
C ARG A 319 -11.49 5.96 19.82
N ALA A 320 -10.81 5.10 19.06
CA ALA A 320 -10.50 3.74 19.52
C ALA A 320 -9.03 3.33 19.31
N GLY A 321 -8.14 4.29 19.08
CA GLY A 321 -6.71 4.06 18.90
C GLY A 321 -6.38 3.27 17.63
N VAL A 322 -5.13 2.83 17.54
CA VAL A 322 -4.65 2.02 16.41
C VAL A 322 -5.06 0.56 16.58
N GLU A 323 -5.63 -0.03 15.54
CA GLU A 323 -6.02 -1.44 15.48
C GLU A 323 -5.02 -2.30 14.73
N TYR A 324 -4.61 -1.79 13.56
CA TYR A 324 -3.72 -2.46 12.62
C TYR A 324 -2.88 -1.41 11.89
N ILE A 325 -1.86 -1.88 11.20
CA ILE A 325 -1.02 -1.05 10.33
C ILE A 325 -1.16 -1.53 8.89
N GLU A 326 -1.10 -0.58 7.96
CA GLU A 326 -1.16 -0.81 6.52
C GLU A 326 0.21 -0.47 5.93
N VAL A 327 0.95 -1.50 5.49
CA VAL A 327 2.22 -1.37 4.77
C VAL A 327 1.93 -1.15 3.29
N ARG A 328 2.39 -0.03 2.72
CA ARG A 328 2.04 0.40 1.34
C ARG A 328 3.22 0.42 0.36
N SER A 329 4.39 -0.02 0.83
CA SER A 329 5.66 0.06 0.09
C SER A 329 5.92 -1.15 -0.83
N LEU A 330 5.08 -2.18 -0.81
CA LEU A 330 5.26 -3.33 -1.69
C LEU A 330 4.89 -2.98 -3.14
N ASP A 331 5.81 -3.29 -4.05
CA ASP A 331 5.49 -3.38 -5.47
C ASP A 331 4.75 -4.70 -5.74
N VAL A 332 4.02 -4.74 -6.85
CA VAL A 332 3.43 -5.97 -7.38
C VAL A 332 4.57 -6.93 -7.74
N ASN A 333 4.58 -8.12 -7.14
CA ASN A 333 5.54 -9.16 -7.47
C ASN A 333 5.21 -9.74 -8.86
N PRO A 334 6.05 -9.49 -9.88
CA PRO A 334 5.80 -9.91 -11.25
C PRO A 334 5.92 -11.43 -11.41
N PHE A 335 6.52 -12.14 -10.46
CA PHE A 335 6.72 -13.59 -10.48
C PHE A 335 5.62 -14.34 -9.71
N SER A 336 4.53 -13.66 -9.36
CA SER A 336 3.32 -14.25 -8.77
C SER A 336 2.09 -13.86 -9.58
N PRO A 337 1.17 -14.79 -9.92
CA PRO A 337 -0.06 -14.48 -10.64
C PRO A 337 -1.03 -13.58 -9.85
N ILE A 338 -0.85 -13.50 -8.53
CA ILE A 338 -1.64 -12.68 -7.61
C ILE A 338 -0.86 -11.48 -7.04
N GLY A 339 0.35 -11.22 -7.54
CA GLY A 339 1.15 -10.04 -7.17
C GLY A 339 1.86 -10.10 -5.80
N ILE A 340 1.73 -11.18 -5.03
CA ILE A 340 2.45 -11.41 -3.77
C ILE A 340 2.69 -12.91 -3.54
N THR A 341 3.64 -13.27 -2.67
CA THR A 341 3.96 -14.67 -2.31
C THR A 341 3.86 -14.89 -0.80
N ALA A 342 3.70 -16.15 -0.38
CA ALA A 342 3.73 -16.53 1.03
C ALA A 342 5.04 -16.10 1.72
N ASP A 343 6.18 -16.19 1.03
CA ASP A 343 7.49 -15.79 1.55
C ASP A 343 7.56 -14.29 1.87
N GLN A 344 6.98 -13.44 1.01
CA GLN A 344 6.86 -12.00 1.29
C GLN A 344 6.00 -11.73 2.52
N ILE A 345 4.88 -12.44 2.67
CA ILE A 345 4.01 -12.33 3.85
C ILE A 345 4.76 -12.76 5.12
N ARG A 346 5.49 -13.88 5.07
CA ARG A 346 6.28 -14.38 6.20
C ARG A 346 7.42 -13.43 6.57
N PHE A 347 8.09 -12.83 5.60
CA PHE A 347 9.06 -11.77 5.89
C PHE A 347 8.40 -10.59 6.60
N LEU A 348 7.22 -10.15 6.14
CA LEU A 348 6.52 -9.03 6.77
C LEU A 348 6.08 -9.35 8.21
N ASP A 349 5.64 -10.58 8.49
CA ASP A 349 5.39 -11.02 9.87
C ASP A 349 6.64 -10.86 10.76
N LEU A 350 7.80 -11.35 10.28
CA LEU A 350 9.06 -11.27 11.00
C LEU A 350 9.47 -9.81 11.21
N PHE A 351 9.45 -9.02 10.14
CA PHE A 351 9.90 -7.64 10.14
C PHE A 351 9.03 -6.74 11.02
N LEU A 352 7.70 -6.88 10.95
CA LEU A 352 6.76 -6.09 11.75
C LEU A 352 6.82 -6.49 13.23
N THR A 353 6.97 -7.79 13.51
CA THR A 353 7.22 -8.29 14.88
C THR A 353 8.52 -7.72 15.45
N TRP A 354 9.58 -7.69 14.65
CA TRP A 354 10.84 -7.08 15.05
C TRP A 354 10.69 -5.57 15.31
N CYS A 355 9.99 -4.85 14.42
CA CYS A 355 9.76 -3.42 14.55
C CYS A 355 8.99 -3.05 15.82
N VAL A 356 8.01 -3.83 16.27
CA VAL A 356 7.27 -3.53 17.52
C VAL A 356 8.07 -3.89 18.78
N LEU A 357 8.90 -4.94 18.73
CA LEU A 357 9.68 -5.39 19.89
C LEU A 357 10.98 -4.60 20.08
N LYS A 358 11.53 -4.05 18.99
CA LYS A 358 12.76 -3.24 19.03
C LYS A 358 12.48 -1.88 19.67
N ASP A 359 13.44 -1.39 20.45
CA ASP A 359 13.38 -0.02 20.97
C ASP A 359 13.23 1.00 19.84
N SER A 360 12.37 1.98 20.08
CA SER A 360 12.00 2.97 19.09
C SER A 360 12.04 4.34 19.73
N GLU A 361 13.23 4.96 19.72
CA GLU A 361 13.39 6.33 20.18
C GLU A 361 12.41 7.25 19.43
N PRO A 362 12.00 8.39 20.01
CA PRO A 362 11.29 9.43 19.28
C PRO A 362 12.06 9.83 18.01
N MET A 363 11.32 10.37 17.05
CA MET A 363 11.86 10.82 15.77
C MET A 363 11.37 12.25 15.52
N ASP A 364 12.31 13.17 15.32
CA ASP A 364 11.99 14.51 14.83
C ASP A 364 11.99 14.57 13.29
N ASN A 365 11.67 15.75 12.72
CA ASN A 365 11.62 15.92 11.27
C ASN A 365 12.99 15.80 10.59
N CYS A 366 14.08 16.16 11.28
CA CYS A 366 15.44 16.05 10.75
C CYS A 366 15.83 14.57 10.66
N GLU A 367 15.60 13.81 11.73
CA GLU A 367 15.82 12.37 11.74
C GLU A 367 14.97 11.65 10.70
N LEU A 368 13.68 11.98 10.58
CA LEU A 368 12.81 11.39 9.57
C LEU A 368 13.37 11.58 8.15
N GLU A 369 13.86 12.78 7.83
CA GLU A 369 14.45 13.07 6.53
C GLU A 369 15.76 12.28 6.30
N CYS A 370 16.62 12.17 7.31
CA CYS A 370 17.82 11.33 7.22
C CYS A 370 17.47 9.85 6.95
N TRP A 371 16.39 9.32 7.53
CA TRP A 371 15.95 7.96 7.22
C TRP A 371 15.40 7.88 5.78
N ARG A 372 14.67 8.89 5.31
CA ARG A 372 14.21 8.97 3.90
C ARG A 372 15.36 9.00 2.91
N GLU A 373 16.50 9.62 3.23
CA GLU A 373 17.70 9.56 2.39
C GLU A 373 18.16 8.10 2.15
N ASN A 374 18.12 7.24 3.16
CA ASN A 374 18.44 5.82 2.98
C ASN A 374 17.42 5.11 2.07
N TRP A 375 16.13 5.40 2.24
CA TRP A 375 15.09 4.87 1.33
C TRP A 375 15.38 5.29 -0.11
N ASN A 376 15.65 6.57 -0.35
CA ASN A 376 15.94 7.10 -1.69
C ASN A 376 17.14 6.43 -2.33
N LYS A 377 18.24 6.24 -1.58
CA LYS A 377 19.40 5.46 -2.06
C LYS A 377 19.03 4.03 -2.44
N VAL A 378 18.33 3.32 -1.56
CA VAL A 378 17.91 1.93 -1.83
C VAL A 378 16.96 1.84 -3.03
N ILE A 379 16.08 2.82 -3.20
CA ILE A 379 15.15 2.91 -4.32
C ILE A 379 15.88 3.02 -5.66
N VAL A 380 16.85 3.93 -5.78
CA VAL A 380 17.50 4.23 -7.07
C VAL A 380 18.76 3.39 -7.34
N GLU A 381 19.41 2.86 -6.31
CA GLU A 381 20.66 2.12 -6.43
C GLU A 381 20.84 0.98 -5.40
N GLY A 382 19.76 0.49 -4.78
CA GLY A 382 19.81 -0.51 -3.71
C GLY A 382 20.53 -1.82 -4.02
N ARG A 383 20.63 -2.23 -5.30
CA ARG A 383 21.40 -3.43 -5.70
C ARG A 383 22.91 -3.17 -5.82
N GLN A 384 23.37 -1.95 -5.57
CA GLN A 384 24.79 -1.62 -5.59
C GLN A 384 25.51 -2.30 -4.42
N VAL A 385 26.48 -3.16 -4.74
CA VAL A 385 27.31 -3.82 -3.72
C VAL A 385 28.16 -2.76 -3.02
N GLY A 386 28.12 -2.75 -1.68
CA GLY A 386 28.82 -1.76 -0.86
C GLY A 386 28.11 -0.40 -0.77
N LEU A 387 26.80 -0.33 -1.09
CA LEU A 387 26.02 0.89 -0.91
C LEU A 387 26.02 1.33 0.56
N GLU A 388 26.59 2.50 0.83
CA GLU A 388 26.67 3.07 2.18
C GLU A 388 25.36 3.76 2.59
N LEU A 389 24.83 3.32 3.74
CA LEU A 389 23.67 3.91 4.40
C LEU A 389 24.07 4.50 5.77
N LYS A 390 23.26 5.42 6.28
CA LYS A 390 23.51 6.10 7.57
C LYS A 390 22.54 5.60 8.65
N ILE A 391 23.05 5.22 9.80
CA ILE A 391 22.24 4.83 10.96
C ILE A 391 21.98 6.08 11.82
N GLY A 392 21.01 6.90 11.41
CA GLY A 392 20.72 8.22 12.00
C GLY A 392 21.56 9.32 11.36
N CYS A 393 21.19 10.59 11.58
CA CYS A 393 21.82 11.73 10.89
C CYS A 393 23.34 11.85 11.15
N ASP A 394 23.75 11.69 12.41
CA ASP A 394 25.16 11.79 12.86
C ASP A 394 25.75 10.42 13.26
N GLY A 395 25.11 9.33 12.83
CA GLY A 395 25.45 8.00 13.29
C GLY A 395 26.45 7.24 12.43
N GLU A 396 26.52 5.93 12.69
CA GLU A 396 27.36 4.98 11.97
C GLU A 396 27.00 4.95 10.48
N VAL A 397 28.02 4.96 9.62
CA VAL A 397 27.87 4.63 8.20
C VAL A 397 28.20 3.15 8.04
N LEU A 398 27.27 2.40 7.44
CA LEU A 398 27.41 0.96 7.24
C LEU A 398 26.91 0.61 5.84
N ASP A 399 27.59 -0.34 5.19
CA ASP A 399 27.09 -0.86 3.92
C ASP A 399 25.78 -1.63 4.12
N SER A 400 24.90 -1.55 3.12
CA SER A 400 23.56 -2.13 3.18
C SER A 400 23.59 -3.64 3.49
N GLN A 401 24.56 -4.38 2.94
CA GLN A 401 24.65 -5.83 3.10
C GLN A 401 25.03 -6.22 4.54
N SER A 402 25.98 -5.52 5.14
CA SER A 402 26.34 -5.69 6.55
C SER A 402 25.19 -5.31 7.47
N TRP A 403 24.44 -4.25 7.12
CA TRP A 403 23.30 -3.83 7.92
C TRP A 403 22.15 -4.85 7.87
N VAL A 404 21.85 -5.42 6.69
CA VAL A 404 20.92 -6.55 6.55
C VAL A 404 21.33 -7.69 7.49
N LYS A 405 22.60 -8.11 7.46
CA LYS A 405 23.11 -9.20 8.32
C LYS A 405 22.90 -8.89 9.81
N ARG A 406 23.11 -7.64 10.22
CA ARG A 406 22.86 -7.20 11.61
C ARG A 406 21.40 -7.30 12.01
N VAL A 407 20.46 -6.98 11.13
CA VAL A 407 19.00 -7.11 11.39
C VAL A 407 18.58 -8.57 11.40
N PHE A 408 19.12 -9.39 10.49
CA PHE A 408 18.72 -10.79 10.34
C PHE A 408 19.11 -11.68 11.52
N VAL A 409 20.10 -11.30 12.33
CA VAL A 409 20.38 -11.95 13.62
C VAL A 409 19.11 -12.00 14.49
N ASP A 410 18.43 -10.86 14.64
CA ASP A 410 17.21 -10.78 15.44
C ASP A 410 16.02 -11.45 14.73
N LEU A 411 15.89 -11.28 13.40
CA LEU A 411 14.80 -11.92 12.63
C LEU A 411 14.86 -13.44 12.71
N ARG A 412 16.06 -14.03 12.74
CA ARG A 412 16.22 -15.48 12.90
C ARG A 412 15.76 -15.99 14.25
N GLU A 413 15.95 -15.23 15.33
CA GLU A 413 15.41 -15.61 16.65
C GLU A 413 13.88 -15.60 16.63
N ILE A 414 13.26 -14.59 16.01
CA ILE A 414 11.81 -14.55 15.82
C ILE A 414 11.34 -15.74 14.96
N ALA A 415 12.03 -16.02 13.85
CA ALA A 415 11.70 -17.11 12.94
C ALA A 415 11.69 -18.47 13.63
N LYS A 416 12.65 -18.74 14.53
CA LYS A 416 12.66 -19.96 15.35
C LYS A 416 11.39 -20.10 16.20
N HIS A 417 10.93 -19.02 16.83
CA HIS A 417 9.72 -19.06 17.64
C HIS A 417 8.45 -19.22 16.80
N MET A 418 8.37 -18.54 15.65
CA MET A 418 7.25 -18.69 14.72
C MET A 418 7.19 -20.11 14.14
N ASP A 419 8.33 -20.66 13.70
CA ASP A 419 8.40 -22.04 13.21
C ASP A 419 8.08 -23.06 14.30
N ALA A 420 8.55 -22.86 15.53
CA ALA A 420 8.20 -23.73 16.66
C ALA A 420 6.68 -23.71 16.95
N ALA A 421 6.04 -22.55 16.83
CA ALA A 421 4.60 -22.42 16.98
C ALA A 421 3.86 -23.16 15.84
N HIS A 422 4.13 -22.81 14.59
CA HIS A 422 3.41 -23.30 13.41
C HIS A 422 3.74 -24.75 13.04
N GLY A 423 4.94 -25.22 13.39
CA GLY A 423 5.52 -26.44 12.87
C GLY A 423 6.21 -26.20 11.52
N GLY A 424 7.27 -26.96 11.23
CA GLY A 424 8.08 -26.80 10.02
C GLY A 424 9.24 -25.83 10.19
N ASN A 425 9.68 -25.21 9.09
CA ASN A 425 10.81 -24.29 9.06
C ASN A 425 10.66 -23.18 8.01
N GLU A 426 9.42 -22.82 7.67
CA GLU A 426 9.11 -21.90 6.56
C GLU A 426 9.61 -20.48 6.85
N TYR A 427 9.52 -19.98 8.10
CA TYR A 427 10.06 -18.66 8.44
C TYR A 427 11.59 -18.63 8.39
N GLN A 428 12.27 -19.68 8.87
CA GLN A 428 13.73 -19.78 8.75
C GLN A 428 14.19 -19.92 7.29
N LYS A 429 13.47 -20.65 6.43
CA LYS A 429 13.76 -20.74 4.99
C LYS A 429 13.67 -19.39 4.29
N VAL A 430 12.71 -18.54 4.69
CA VAL A 430 12.63 -17.16 4.19
C VAL A 430 13.87 -16.37 4.59
N CYS A 431 14.34 -16.49 5.84
CA CYS A 431 15.61 -15.89 6.24
C CYS A 431 16.79 -16.40 5.39
N ASP A 432 16.91 -17.71 5.19
CA ASP A 432 17.98 -18.31 4.37
C ASP A 432 17.97 -17.75 2.94
N THR A 433 16.78 -17.65 2.33
CA THR A 433 16.60 -17.16 0.96
C THR A 433 17.00 -15.69 0.84
N LEU A 434 16.54 -14.84 1.76
CA LEU A 434 16.81 -13.41 1.70
C LEU A 434 18.25 -13.07 2.10
N GLU A 435 18.90 -13.86 2.97
CA GLU A 435 20.34 -13.73 3.20
C GLU A 435 21.14 -14.08 1.94
N ALA A 436 20.74 -15.10 1.18
CA ALA A 436 21.38 -15.39 -0.10
C ALA A 436 21.18 -14.24 -1.12
N TRP A 437 20.00 -13.63 -1.16
CA TRP A 437 19.76 -12.43 -2.00
C TRP A 437 20.56 -11.21 -1.51
N ASN A 438 20.90 -11.16 -0.23
CA ASN A 438 21.76 -10.11 0.29
C ASN A 438 23.21 -10.28 -0.13
N ASP A 439 23.69 -11.53 -0.20
CA ASP A 439 25.03 -11.85 -0.70
C ASP A 439 25.13 -11.67 -2.23
N ASP A 440 24.03 -11.90 -2.97
CA ASP A 440 23.90 -11.61 -4.40
C ASP A 440 22.62 -10.80 -4.71
N PRO A 441 22.68 -9.44 -4.70
CA PRO A 441 21.53 -8.57 -4.91
C PRO A 441 20.80 -8.74 -6.25
N GLU A 442 21.41 -9.39 -7.26
CA GLU A 442 20.76 -9.65 -8.54
C GLU A 442 19.69 -10.75 -8.44
N LEU A 443 19.69 -11.56 -7.36
CA LEU A 443 18.63 -12.53 -7.06
C LEU A 443 17.32 -11.87 -6.58
N SER A 444 17.38 -10.61 -6.13
CA SER A 444 16.19 -9.84 -5.75
C SER A 444 15.16 -9.74 -6.89
N ILE A 445 13.93 -9.36 -6.56
CA ILE A 445 12.87 -9.23 -7.58
C ILE A 445 13.26 -8.21 -8.66
N SER A 446 13.84 -7.07 -8.26
CA SER A 446 14.28 -6.03 -9.18
C SER A 446 15.42 -6.47 -10.11
N GLY A 447 16.39 -7.24 -9.59
CA GLY A 447 17.50 -7.78 -10.40
C GLY A 447 16.99 -8.71 -11.50
N ARG A 448 16.20 -9.72 -11.10
CA ARG A 448 15.57 -10.67 -12.04
C ARG A 448 14.64 -10.00 -13.04
N LEU A 449 13.84 -9.01 -12.61
CA LEU A 449 12.93 -8.29 -13.51
C LEU A 449 13.71 -7.44 -14.52
N LEU A 450 14.79 -6.76 -14.10
CA LEU A 450 15.62 -5.97 -14.99
C LEU A 450 16.34 -6.84 -16.02
N GLU A 451 16.86 -8.00 -15.61
CA GLU A 451 17.44 -8.99 -16.52
C GLU A 451 16.43 -9.42 -17.59
N LYS A 452 15.22 -9.84 -17.17
CA LYS A 452 14.14 -10.24 -18.08
C LYS A 452 13.72 -9.10 -19.00
N THR A 453 13.69 -7.86 -18.49
CA THR A 453 13.40 -6.65 -19.25
C THR A 453 14.42 -6.42 -20.36
N LYS A 454 15.72 -6.58 -20.07
CA LYS A 454 16.79 -6.46 -21.06
C LYS A 454 16.71 -7.58 -22.10
N ALA A 455 16.49 -8.82 -21.67
CA ALA A 455 16.41 -9.98 -22.54
C ALA A 455 15.25 -9.89 -23.55
N LEU A 456 14.07 -9.42 -23.12
CA LEU A 456 12.91 -9.24 -24.00
C LEU A 456 12.92 -7.92 -24.77
N GLY A 457 13.80 -6.98 -24.39
CA GLY A 457 13.94 -5.69 -25.05
C GLY A 457 12.86 -4.67 -24.67
N GLY A 458 12.36 -4.71 -23.42
CA GLY A 458 11.44 -3.72 -22.87
C GLY A 458 10.47 -4.26 -21.82
N LEU A 459 10.06 -3.41 -20.87
CA LEU A 459 9.22 -3.77 -19.72
C LEU A 459 7.81 -4.19 -20.15
N GLY A 460 7.23 -3.49 -21.14
CA GLY A 460 5.91 -3.82 -21.66
C GLY A 460 5.83 -5.25 -22.23
N LYS A 461 6.90 -5.73 -22.85
CA LYS A 461 6.97 -7.11 -23.36
C LYS A 461 7.00 -8.14 -22.23
N VAL A 462 7.71 -7.85 -21.14
CA VAL A 462 7.70 -8.67 -19.93
C VAL A 462 6.28 -8.77 -19.39
N GLY A 463 5.59 -7.64 -19.24
CA GLY A 463 4.21 -7.60 -18.73
C GLY A 463 3.23 -8.37 -19.62
N CYS A 464 3.34 -8.25 -20.94
CA CYS A 464 2.52 -9.03 -21.87
C CYS A 464 2.82 -10.54 -21.81
N GLU A 465 4.08 -10.95 -21.67
CA GLU A 465 4.44 -12.36 -21.56
C GLU A 465 3.90 -12.99 -20.28
N LEU A 466 4.18 -12.36 -19.12
CA LEU A 466 3.71 -12.83 -17.82
C LEU A 466 2.19 -12.74 -17.70
N GLY A 467 1.57 -11.68 -18.21
CA GLY A 467 0.12 -11.53 -18.16
C GLY A 467 -0.63 -12.56 -19.01
N LYS A 468 -0.03 -13.04 -20.12
CA LYS A 468 -0.58 -14.18 -20.88
C LYS A 468 -0.49 -15.48 -20.09
N GLU A 469 0.65 -15.73 -19.46
CA GLU A 469 0.84 -16.91 -18.58
C GLU A 469 -0.14 -16.89 -17.41
N TYR A 470 -0.27 -15.75 -16.72
CA TYR A 470 -1.10 -15.63 -15.53
C TYR A 470 -2.58 -15.60 -15.83
N ARG A 471 -3.00 -15.10 -16.99
CA ARG A 471 -4.38 -15.31 -17.46
C ARG A 471 -4.72 -16.80 -17.45
N GLN A 472 -3.85 -17.63 -18.02
CA GLN A 472 -4.10 -19.07 -18.10
C GLN A 472 -4.09 -19.70 -16.71
N LYS A 473 -3.09 -19.41 -15.87
CA LYS A 473 -3.05 -19.91 -14.47
C LYS A 473 -4.30 -19.51 -13.68
N ASN A 474 -4.72 -18.26 -13.79
CA ASN A 474 -5.90 -17.77 -13.08
C ASN A 474 -7.17 -18.45 -13.59
N LEU A 475 -7.31 -18.75 -14.89
CA LEU A 475 -8.47 -19.49 -15.42
C LEU A 475 -8.47 -20.97 -15.03
N ASP A 476 -7.30 -21.60 -14.94
CA ASP A 476 -7.16 -23.02 -14.57
C ASP A 476 -7.25 -23.26 -13.06
N HIS A 477 -7.05 -22.21 -12.24
CA HIS A 477 -7.16 -22.26 -10.79
C HIS A 477 -8.50 -22.82 -10.34
N GLN A 478 -8.49 -23.57 -9.24
CA GLN A 478 -9.69 -24.12 -8.63
C GLN A 478 -9.90 -23.43 -7.28
N TYR A 479 -11.15 -23.15 -6.93
CA TYR A 479 -11.48 -22.53 -5.66
C TYR A 479 -10.97 -23.34 -4.46
N HIS A 480 -10.38 -22.65 -3.49
CA HIS A 480 -9.85 -23.23 -2.24
C HIS A 480 -10.42 -22.58 -0.97
N ALA A 481 -10.67 -21.27 -0.99
CA ALA A 481 -11.21 -20.49 0.13
C ALA A 481 -12.67 -20.09 -0.08
N TYR A 482 -13.07 -19.86 -1.34
CA TYR A 482 -14.42 -19.46 -1.73
C TYR A 482 -15.06 -20.50 -2.65
N SER A 483 -16.16 -20.12 -3.31
CA SER A 483 -16.79 -20.89 -4.38
C SER A 483 -17.34 -19.93 -5.42
N SER A 484 -17.59 -20.42 -6.63
CA SER A 484 -18.25 -19.61 -7.67
C SER A 484 -19.58 -19.05 -7.18
N ASP A 485 -20.41 -19.87 -6.52
CA ASP A 485 -21.73 -19.44 -6.03
C ASP A 485 -21.64 -18.30 -5.01
N LEU A 486 -20.65 -18.33 -4.12
CA LEU A 486 -20.41 -17.26 -3.15
C LEU A 486 -20.05 -15.96 -3.86
N MET A 487 -19.14 -16.01 -4.83
CA MET A 487 -18.70 -14.84 -5.59
C MET A 487 -19.84 -14.26 -6.45
N GLU A 488 -20.65 -15.11 -7.10
CA GLU A 488 -21.83 -14.66 -7.86
C GLU A 488 -22.91 -14.05 -6.96
N THR A 489 -23.09 -14.59 -5.75
CA THR A 489 -24.01 -14.00 -4.75
C THR A 489 -23.54 -12.60 -4.34
N GLU A 490 -22.23 -12.41 -4.18
CA GLU A 490 -21.64 -11.11 -3.87
C GLU A 490 -21.83 -10.08 -5.00
N VAL A 491 -21.71 -10.51 -6.26
CA VAL A 491 -22.04 -9.68 -7.43
C VAL A 491 -23.47 -9.14 -7.34
N ILE A 492 -24.45 -10.02 -7.08
CA ILE A 492 -25.86 -9.62 -6.97
C ILE A 492 -26.06 -8.67 -5.77
N ARG A 493 -25.54 -9.05 -4.60
CA ARG A 493 -25.67 -8.26 -3.36
C ARG A 493 -25.10 -6.86 -3.53
N SER A 494 -23.88 -6.74 -4.08
CA SER A 494 -23.23 -5.44 -4.24
C SER A 494 -24.08 -4.47 -5.07
N VAL A 495 -24.65 -4.93 -6.19
CA VAL A 495 -25.53 -4.12 -7.04
C VAL A 495 -26.81 -3.71 -6.32
N GLU A 496 -27.43 -4.61 -5.56
CA GLU A 496 -28.62 -4.28 -4.75
C GLU A 496 -28.32 -3.24 -3.68
N VAL A 497 -27.19 -3.35 -2.99
CA VAL A 497 -26.76 -2.38 -1.97
C VAL A 497 -26.49 -1.02 -2.61
N GLN A 498 -25.85 -0.95 -3.78
CA GLN A 498 -25.65 0.32 -4.48
C GLN A 498 -26.98 1.01 -4.78
N LYS A 499 -27.98 0.27 -5.30
CA LYS A 499 -29.32 0.81 -5.58
C LYS A 499 -30.00 1.35 -4.33
N VAL A 500 -29.84 0.67 -3.18
CA VAL A 500 -30.37 1.14 -1.90
C VAL A 500 -29.70 2.45 -1.48
N ILE A 501 -28.39 2.59 -1.64
CA ILE A 501 -27.67 3.83 -1.34
C ILE A 501 -28.17 4.97 -2.24
N GLU A 502 -28.26 4.73 -3.55
CA GLU A 502 -28.75 5.73 -4.52
C GLU A 502 -30.20 6.17 -4.23
N ALA A 503 -31.06 5.25 -3.83
CA ALA A 503 -32.44 5.57 -3.45
C ALA A 503 -32.58 6.26 -2.07
N SER A 504 -31.54 6.18 -1.23
CA SER A 504 -31.54 6.74 0.13
C SER A 504 -31.06 8.19 0.18
N ASP A 505 -30.44 8.70 -0.89
CA ASP A 505 -30.03 10.10 -0.98
C ASP A 505 -31.25 11.03 -1.00
N LYS A 506 -31.25 12.02 -0.09
CA LYS A 506 -32.35 12.99 0.07
C LYS A 506 -31.95 14.42 -0.26
N GLU A 507 -30.66 14.72 -0.17
CA GLU A 507 -30.10 16.05 -0.38
C GLU A 507 -29.40 16.14 -1.74
N SER A 508 -29.25 17.37 -2.25
CA SER A 508 -28.46 17.60 -3.45
C SER A 508 -26.99 17.29 -3.21
N PHE A 509 -26.23 17.02 -4.27
CA PHE A 509 -24.80 16.76 -4.13
C PHE A 509 -24.03 17.98 -3.58
N ASP A 510 -24.47 19.19 -3.89
CA ASP A 510 -23.89 20.44 -3.36
C ASP A 510 -24.11 20.53 -1.83
N ASP A 511 -25.31 20.21 -1.35
CA ASP A 511 -25.64 20.20 0.08
C ASP A 511 -24.88 19.09 0.81
N PHE A 512 -24.81 17.90 0.20
CA PHE A 512 -24.03 16.77 0.72
C PHE A 512 -22.56 17.14 0.92
N LEU A 513 -21.90 17.74 -0.08
CA LEU A 513 -20.50 18.15 0.04
C LEU A 513 -20.32 19.24 1.12
N THR A 514 -21.24 20.20 1.19
CA THR A 514 -21.23 21.25 2.22
C THR A 514 -21.32 20.65 3.62
N ASN A 515 -22.23 19.70 3.82
CA ASN A 515 -22.42 19.01 5.10
C ASN A 515 -21.22 18.10 5.44
N TYR A 516 -20.71 17.36 4.46
CA TYR A 516 -19.55 16.48 4.63
C TYR A 516 -18.32 17.26 5.08
N PHE A 517 -18.06 18.44 4.48
CA PHE A 517 -16.91 19.27 4.78
C PHE A 517 -17.15 20.38 5.81
N ALA A 518 -18.28 20.38 6.52
CA ALA A 518 -18.62 21.40 7.52
C ALA A 518 -17.59 21.51 8.67
N TYR A 519 -16.76 20.48 8.88
CA TYR A 519 -15.68 20.50 9.86
C TYR A 519 -14.45 21.30 9.40
N LEU A 520 -14.30 21.53 8.08
CA LEU A 520 -13.20 22.31 7.49
C LEU A 520 -13.44 23.82 7.54
N THR A 521 -14.67 24.25 7.82
CA THR A 521 -15.03 25.67 7.92
C THR A 521 -14.82 26.19 9.35
N PRO A 522 -14.04 27.27 9.56
CA PRO A 522 -13.66 27.79 10.88
C PRO A 522 -14.82 28.18 11.82
N GLU A 523 -16.04 28.31 11.31
CA GLU A 523 -17.19 28.86 12.05
C GLU A 523 -17.75 27.93 13.14
N ARG A 524 -17.33 26.65 13.21
CA ARG A 524 -17.78 25.69 14.24
C ARG A 524 -16.78 25.41 15.37
N MET A 525 -15.52 25.80 15.28
CA MET A 525 -14.56 25.62 16.38
C MET A 525 -14.84 26.51 17.61
N GLN A 526 -15.71 27.53 17.50
CA GLN A 526 -16.17 28.32 18.65
C GLN A 526 -17.41 27.74 19.36
N ALA A 527 -18.03 26.68 18.84
CA ALA A 527 -19.27 26.11 19.41
C ALA A 527 -19.04 24.84 20.25
N ILE A 528 -17.84 24.27 20.25
CA ILE A 528 -17.50 23.05 21.01
C ILE A 528 -16.70 23.37 22.30
N ASN A 529 -16.22 24.61 22.46
CA ASN A 529 -15.57 25.11 23.67
C ASN A 529 -16.38 26.19 24.42
N LYS A 530 -17.72 26.07 24.42
CA LYS A 530 -18.59 26.88 25.29
C LYS A 530 -19.55 26.03 26.09
#